data_AF-X0V195-F1
#
_entry.id   AF-X0V195-F1
#
_cell.length_a   1.000
_cell.length_b   1.000
_cell.length_c   1.000
_cell.angle_alpha   90.00
_cell.angle_beta   90.00
_cell.angle_gamma   90.00
#
_symmetry.space_group_name_H-M   'P 1'
#
loop_
_entity.id
_entity.type
_entity.pdbx_description
1 polymer ?
#
loop_
_entity_poly.entity_id
_entity_poly.type
_entity_poly.pdbx_seq_one_letter_code
_entity_poly.pdbx_strand_id
1 'polypeptide(L)' 'MKKTLEGLATITEVANLLPVARGTLRGAISAGYITTLKTAGGTTLVDIKSARKWHGSERLMGRKAKAAQ' A
#
# COMPACT_ATOMS: atom_id res chain seq x y z
N MET A 1 3.26 1.98 26.04
CA MET A 1 3.68 1.84 24.62
C MET A 1 2.78 2.72 23.76
N LYS A 2 3.25 3.91 23.36
CA LYS A 2 2.49 4.77 22.43
C LYS A 2 2.61 4.17 21.03
N LYS A 3 1.57 3.46 20.56
CA LYS A 3 1.42 3.13 19.13
C LYS A 3 1.09 4.44 18.42
N THR A 4 2.11 5.20 18.07
CA THR A 4 1.95 6.42 17.30
C THR A 4 1.26 6.03 15.99
N LEU A 5 0.22 6.77 15.62
CA LEU A 5 -0.50 6.68 14.35
C LEU A 5 0.39 7.04 13.13
N GLU A 6 1.72 7.11 13.29
CA GLU A 6 2.74 7.56 12.32
C GLU A 6 2.88 6.67 11.08
N GLY A 7 2.09 5.60 10.98
CA GLY A 7 2.12 4.67 9.85
C GLY A 7 0.92 4.77 8.92
N LEU A 8 -0.08 5.61 9.19
CA LEU A 8 -1.31 5.67 8.40
C LEU A 8 -1.35 6.91 7.52
N ALA A 9 -1.64 6.74 6.24
CA ALA A 9 -1.83 7.84 5.29
C ALA A 9 -2.98 7.55 4.33
N THR A 10 -3.49 8.56 3.65
CA THR A 10 -4.50 8.35 2.62
C THR A 10 -3.93 7.59 1.42
N ILE A 11 -4.81 6.97 0.63
CA ILE A 11 -4.41 6.30 -0.63
C ILE A 11 -3.62 7.26 -1.53
N THR A 12 -3.99 8.54 -1.57
CA THR A 12 -3.33 9.56 -2.38
C THR A 12 -1.90 9.82 -1.92
N GLU A 13 -1.68 9.97 -0.61
CA GLU A 13 -0.34 10.16 -0.05
C GLU A 13 0.55 8.94 -0.27
N VAL A 14 0.01 7.72 -0.08
CA VAL A 14 0.76 6.47 -0.32
C VAL A 14 1.10 6.32 -1.81
N ALA A 15 0.20 6.68 -2.71
CA ALA A 15 0.44 6.66 -4.15
C ALA A 15 1.61 7.57 -4.56
N ASN A 16 1.66 8.77 -3.98
CA ASN A 16 2.74 9.72 -4.21
C ASN A 16 4.08 9.24 -3.61
N LEU A 17 4.02 8.57 -2.45
CA LEU A 17 5.20 8.11 -1.72
C LEU A 17 5.82 6.83 -2.31
N LEU A 18 5.03 5.94 -2.92
CA LEU A 18 5.49 4.69 -3.55
C LEU A 18 5.50 4.74 -5.08
N PRO A 19 5.54 5.93 -5.69
CA PRO A 19 5.12 6.22 -7.07
C PRO A 19 4.26 5.12 -7.76
N VAL A 20 3.14 4.73 -7.13
CA VAL A 20 2.24 3.67 -7.63
C VAL A 20 0.89 4.27 -8.01
N ALA A 21 0.32 3.81 -9.12
CA ALA A 21 -1.01 4.21 -9.54
C ALA A 21 -2.07 3.89 -8.46
N ARG A 22 -2.97 4.84 -8.20
CA ARG A 22 -4.04 4.69 -7.19
C ARG A 22 -4.92 3.46 -7.45
N GLY A 23 -5.15 3.13 -8.73
CA GLY A 23 -5.89 1.93 -9.13
C GLY A 23 -5.21 0.64 -8.69
N THR A 24 -3.89 0.55 -8.85
CA THR A 24 -3.09 -0.59 -8.40
C THR A 24 -3.13 -0.72 -6.88
N LEU A 25 -2.97 0.39 -6.14
CA LEU A 25 -3.09 0.38 -4.68
C LEU A 25 -4.49 -0.06 -4.23
N ARG A 26 -5.56 0.41 -4.89
CA ARG A 26 -6.93 -0.03 -4.61
C ARG A 26 -7.12 -1.52 -4.88
N GLY A 27 -6.56 -2.03 -5.97
CA GLY A 27 -6.57 -3.46 -6.28
C GLY A 27 -5.86 -4.28 -5.20
N ALA A 28 -4.68 -3.83 -4.76
CA ALA A 28 -3.92 -4.50 -3.71
C ALA A 28 -4.62 -4.47 -2.34
N ILE A 29 -5.29 -3.36 -2.00
CA ILE A 29 -6.15 -3.26 -0.81
C ILE A 29 -7.34 -4.23 -0.93
N SER A 30 -8.03 -4.24 -2.07
CA SER A 30 -9.20 -5.12 -2.30
C SER A 30 -8.83 -6.59 -2.28
N ALA A 31 -7.62 -6.95 -2.69
CA ALA A 31 -7.07 -8.30 -2.61
C ALA A 31 -6.50 -8.65 -1.22
N GLY A 32 -6.52 -7.72 -0.26
CA GLY A 32 -6.07 -7.95 1.11
C GLY A 32 -4.56 -7.94 1.33
N TYR A 33 -3.77 -7.46 0.36
CA TYR A 33 -2.30 -7.37 0.48
C TYR A 33 -1.83 -6.18 1.32
N ILE A 34 -2.65 -5.14 1.43
CA ILE A 34 -2.33 -3.89 2.13
C ILE A 34 -3.33 -3.69 3.26
N THR A 35 -2.83 -3.42 4.46
CA THR A 35 -3.65 -3.18 5.63
C THR A 35 -4.24 -1.78 5.57
N THR A 36 -5.54 -1.67 5.86
CA THR A 36 -6.24 -0.39 5.93
C THR A 36 -7.04 -0.25 7.21
N LEU A 37 -7.22 0.99 7.67
CA LEU A 37 -8.07 1.34 8.79
C LEU A 37 -9.21 2.22 8.30
N LYS A 38 -10.45 1.80 8.53
CA LYS A 38 -11.63 2.65 8.31
C LYS A 38 -11.82 3.55 9.51
N THR A 39 -11.85 4.86 9.29
CA THR A 39 -12.16 5.83 10.35
C THR A 39 -13.68 5.99 10.50
N ALA A 40 -14.12 6.52 11.64
CA ALA A 40 -15.54 6.78 11.90
C ALA A 40 -16.19 7.73 10.87
N GLY A 41 -15.39 8.56 10.18
CA GLY A 41 -15.84 9.45 9.10
C GLY A 41 -15.95 8.80 7.72
N GLY A 42 -15.76 7.49 7.59
CA GLY A 42 -15.81 6.77 6.31
C GLY A 42 -14.54 6.84 5.48
N THR A 43 -13.51 7.55 5.95
CA THR A 43 -12.21 7.62 5.28
C THR A 43 -11.41 6.34 5.52
N THR A 44 -10.93 5.73 4.44
CA THR A 44 -9.98 4.62 4.52
C THR A 44 -8.55 5.15 4.57
N LEU A 45 -7.88 4.92 5.69
CA LEU A 45 -6.46 5.13 5.85
C LEU A 45 -5.70 3.85 5.53
N VAL A 46 -4.53 4.00 4.93
CA VAL A 46 -3.66 2.92 4.48
C VAL A 46 -2.44 2.86 5.38
N ASP A 47 -2.09 1.65 5.83
CA ASP A 47 -0.85 1.43 6.55
C ASP A 47 0.34 1.45 5.57
N ILE A 48 1.13 2.51 5.67
CA ILE A 48 2.29 2.80 4.83
C ILE A 48 3.31 1.64 4.89
N LYS A 49 3.46 0.97 6.04
CA LYS A 49 4.43 -0.13 6.20
C LYS A 49 4.01 -1.36 5.39
N SER A 50 2.74 -1.74 5.46
CA SER A 50 2.17 -2.83 4.66
C SER A 50 2.24 -2.51 3.17
N ALA A 51 1.93 -1.27 2.78
CA ALA A 51 2.04 -0.79 1.40
C ALA A 51 3.47 -0.85 0.88
N ARG A 52 4.47 -0.43 1.67
CA ARG A 52 5.91 -0.57 1.32
C ARG A 52 6.31 -2.02 1.15
N LYS A 53 5.88 -2.91 2.05
CA LYS A 53 6.20 -4.34 1.99
C LYS A 53 5.61 -4.98 0.73
N TRP A 54 4.35 -4.66 0.43
CA TRP A 54 3.69 -5.09 -0.80
C TRP A 54 4.42 -4.56 -2.04
N HIS A 55 4.71 -3.26 -2.10
CA HIS A 55 5.39 -2.64 -3.25
C HIS A 55 6.78 -3.25 -3.50
N GLY A 56 7.56 -3.50 -2.44
CA GLY A 56 8.84 -4.19 -2.56
C GLY A 56 8.71 -5.60 -3.12
N SER A 57 7.65 -6.32 -2.72
CA SER A 57 7.35 -7.68 -3.20
C SER A 57 6.85 -7.68 -4.65
N GLU A 58 6.01 -6.72 -5.03
CA GLU A 58 5.55 -6.52 -6.41
C GLU A 58 6.72 -6.23 -7.36
N ARG A 59 7.65 -5.35 -6.96
CA ARG A 59 8.89 -5.08 -7.74
C ARG A 59 9.75 -6.32 -7.94
N LEU A 60 9.82 -7.21 -6.94
CA LEU A 60 10.55 -8.48 -7.04
C LEU A 60 9.84 -9.45 -8.00
N MET A 61 8.52 -9.51 -7.97
CA MET A 61 7.71 -10.31 -8.92
C MET A 61 7.85 -9.77 -10.35
N GLY A 62 7.76 -8.46 -10.55
CA GLY A 62 7.96 -7.82 -11.86
C GLY A 62 9.37 -8.00 -12.41
N ARG A 63 10.41 -7.98 -11.54
CA ARG A 63 11.79 -8.32 -11.93
C ARG A 63 11.94 -9.78 -12.33
N LYS A 64 11.31 -10.72 -11.62
CA LYS A 64 11.32 -12.14 -12.01
C LYS A 64 10.56 -12.39 -13.31
N ALA A 65 9.44 -11.72 -13.54
CA ALA A 65 8.69 -11.82 -14.79
C ALA A 65 9.50 -11.31 -16.00
N LYS A 66 10.35 -10.28 -15.81
CA LYS A 66 11.19 -9.72 -16.88
C LYS A 66 12.49 -10.51 -17.11
N ALA A 67 12.95 -11.30 -16.14
CA ALA A 67 14.12 -12.18 -16.28
C ALA A 67 13.79 -13.56 -16.88
N ALA A 68 12.50 -13.86 -17.05
CA ALA A 68 12.00 -15.07 -17.69
C ALA A 68 11.51 -14.84 -19.14
N GLN A 69 11.74 -13.63 -19.69
CA GLN A 69 11.53 -13.30 -21.10
C GLN A 69 12.86 -13.25 -21.84
#